data_AF-A0A519LSR7-F1
#
_entry.id   AF-A0A519LSR7-F1
#
_cell.length_a   1.000
_cell.length_b   1.000
_cell.length_c   1.000
_cell.angle_alpha   90.00
_cell.angle_beta   90.00
_cell.angle_gamma   90.00
#
_symmetry.space_group_name_H-M   'P 1'
#
loop_
_entity.id
_entity.type
_entity.pdbx_description
1 polymer ?
#
loop_
_entity_poly.entity_id
_entity_poly.type
_entity_poly.pdbx_seq_one_letter_code
_entity_poly.pdbx_strand_id
1 'polypeptide(L)'
;RTERLAIPGKTFRKEGLGKDVTDKFLSGLPGIQKEGCDGLITSARWVVHRMPEHTRTVCMEFFGNAKDAVPSIVEIKDYMFAEQKRSGVLLAGLEHLDDRYLKAVGYATKSKKGNGGLPKMVLIGDIAGDNADEVARVTSEVVRIANSRSGEGFIAISADARKKFWADRKKTAAISRHTNAFKINEDVVIPLPRMAEYTDGIERINIELSLRNKIKLCDALTEFFERGNLPLGKHDADDEVPSPELLQERVAQAIALVQEVRALWQGWLNDVEVLFPQLQDHTLRASWKTQLRAPLSGIFTGAAFKPILQEVTAIHQRVLKGRVWVALHMHAGDGNVHTNLPVNSDDYEMLQTAHEAVERIMVLARSLDGVISGEHGIGITKLEFLTDEELLPFAQYKQRVDPEGRFNKGKLLRNQELPALAGQAVGGYAASNPVRHADLTNAYTPSFGLMGHESLIMQQSDIGAIADSVKDCLRCGKCKPVCATHVPRANLLYSPRNKILATSLLVEAFLYEEQTRRGVSIKHWQEFEDVADHCTVCH
;
A
#
# COMPACT_ATOMS: atom_id res chain seq x y z
N ARG A 1 40.63 -13.86 -6.83
CA ARG A 1 41.01 -13.81 -5.40
C ARG A 1 39.91 -14.52 -4.62
N THR A 2 40.26 -15.43 -3.71
CA THR A 2 39.29 -16.14 -2.86
C THR A 2 39.50 -15.67 -1.43
N GLU A 3 38.45 -15.23 -0.77
CA GLU A 3 38.45 -14.77 0.62
C GLU A 3 37.40 -15.58 1.39
N ARG A 4 37.72 -15.99 2.62
CA ARG A 4 36.78 -16.65 3.52
C ARG A 4 36.36 -15.65 4.60
N LEU A 5 35.09 -15.29 4.62
CA LEU A 5 34.48 -14.46 5.65
C LEU A 5 33.88 -15.35 6.74
N ALA A 6 34.17 -15.04 8.01
CA ALA A 6 33.55 -15.69 9.17
C ALA A 6 32.71 -14.65 9.92
N ILE A 7 31.40 -14.69 9.71
CA ILE A 7 30.45 -13.68 10.21
C ILE A 7 29.50 -14.35 11.21
N PRO A 8 29.38 -13.86 12.45
CA PRO A 8 28.44 -14.39 13.42
C PRO A 8 26.99 -14.22 12.93
N GLY A 9 26.17 -15.28 12.95
CA GLY A 9 24.80 -15.22 12.40
C GLY A 9 23.91 -14.10 12.96
N LYS A 10 24.14 -13.71 14.23
CA LYS A 10 23.43 -12.62 14.90
C LYS A 10 23.66 -11.23 14.29
N THR A 11 24.64 -11.06 13.41
CA THR A 11 24.91 -9.76 12.77
C THR A 11 24.08 -9.53 11.51
N PHE A 12 23.41 -10.55 10.97
CA PHE A 12 22.62 -10.43 9.74
C PHE A 12 21.23 -9.83 9.96
N ARG A 13 20.76 -9.77 11.20
CA ARG A 13 19.48 -9.19 11.57
C ARG A 13 19.50 -8.78 13.03
N LYS A 14 18.74 -7.74 13.36
CA LYS A 14 18.46 -7.38 14.74
C LYS A 14 17.89 -8.56 15.53
N GLU A 15 18.40 -8.76 16.74
CA GLU A 15 17.94 -9.83 17.62
C GLU A 15 16.45 -9.63 17.98
N GLY A 16 15.69 -10.73 18.03
CA GLY A 16 14.25 -10.69 18.28
C GLY A 16 13.37 -10.44 17.05
N LEU A 17 13.95 -10.07 15.89
CA LEU A 17 13.21 -9.89 14.64
C LEU A 17 13.35 -11.09 13.71
N GLY A 18 12.28 -11.41 12.99
CA GLY A 18 12.29 -12.50 12.01
C GLY A 18 12.96 -12.11 10.69
N LYS A 19 12.82 -10.84 10.29
CA LYS A 19 13.42 -10.22 9.10
C LYS A 19 14.07 -8.89 9.46
N ASP A 20 15.13 -8.56 8.74
CA ASP A 20 15.79 -7.26 8.79
C ASP A 20 16.70 -7.15 7.57
N VAL A 21 16.45 -6.17 6.71
CA VAL A 21 17.29 -5.88 5.54
C VAL A 21 17.79 -4.44 5.57
N THR A 22 17.86 -3.86 6.76
CA THR A 22 18.23 -2.46 7.00
C THR A 22 19.74 -2.28 6.92
N ASP A 23 20.52 -3.20 7.51
CA ASP A 23 21.99 -3.17 7.45
C ASP A 23 22.48 -3.47 6.04
N LYS A 24 22.91 -2.42 5.33
CA LYS A 24 23.49 -2.54 3.98
C LYS A 24 24.96 -2.87 4.00
N PHE A 25 25.64 -2.93 5.12
CA PHE A 25 27.03 -3.38 5.23
C PHE A 25 27.14 -4.90 5.42
N LEU A 26 26.26 -5.52 6.20
CA LEU A 26 26.23 -6.98 6.47
C LEU A 26 27.62 -7.57 6.75
N SER A 27 28.39 -6.92 7.63
CA SER A 27 29.75 -7.35 7.97
C SER A 27 30.69 -7.51 6.75
N GLY A 28 30.46 -6.75 5.69
CA GLY A 28 31.26 -6.77 4.46
C GLY A 28 30.93 -7.91 3.48
N LEU A 29 29.82 -8.63 3.67
CA LEU A 29 29.38 -9.67 2.75
C LEU A 29 29.04 -9.06 1.36
N PRO A 30 29.77 -9.41 0.28
CA PRO A 30 29.57 -8.78 -1.04
C PRO A 30 28.30 -9.28 -1.73
N GLY A 31 27.66 -8.40 -2.51
CA GLY A 31 26.52 -8.70 -3.40
C GLY A 31 25.18 -8.98 -2.70
N ILE A 32 25.17 -9.37 -1.43
CA ILE A 32 23.95 -9.69 -0.68
C ILE A 32 23.35 -8.43 -0.06
N GLN A 33 22.08 -8.15 -0.37
CA GLN A 33 21.29 -7.00 0.11
C GLN A 33 21.88 -5.61 -0.22
N LYS A 34 22.82 -5.52 -1.17
CA LYS A 34 23.46 -4.24 -1.59
C LYS A 34 22.72 -3.53 -2.72
N GLU A 35 21.65 -4.14 -3.21
CA GLU A 35 20.78 -3.56 -4.23
C GLU A 35 21.52 -3.09 -5.49
N GLY A 36 22.56 -3.83 -5.89
CA GLY A 36 23.39 -3.52 -7.06
C GLY A 36 24.42 -2.41 -6.84
N CYS A 37 24.64 -1.95 -5.61
CA CYS A 37 25.57 -0.85 -5.31
C CYS A 37 27.03 -1.28 -5.15
N ASP A 38 27.34 -2.58 -5.12
CA ASP A 38 28.72 -3.09 -4.99
C ASP A 38 29.11 -4.10 -6.08
N GLY A 39 28.28 -4.22 -7.13
CA GLY A 39 28.55 -5.10 -8.27
C GLY A 39 27.29 -5.67 -8.91
N LEU A 40 27.51 -6.59 -9.85
CA LEU A 40 26.45 -7.33 -10.56
C LEU A 40 26.54 -8.81 -10.21
N ILE A 41 25.42 -9.40 -9.78
CA ILE A 41 25.33 -10.85 -9.55
C ILE A 41 25.09 -11.52 -10.90
N THR A 42 26.06 -12.32 -11.37
CA THR A 42 25.99 -13.02 -12.67
C THR A 42 25.54 -14.48 -12.53
N SER A 43 25.68 -15.06 -11.35
CA SER A 43 25.28 -16.44 -11.05
C SER A 43 25.03 -16.63 -9.56
N ALA A 44 24.20 -17.61 -9.20
CA ALA A 44 23.92 -17.98 -7.82
C ALA A 44 23.75 -19.50 -7.69
N ARG A 45 24.05 -20.04 -6.52
CA ARG A 45 23.77 -21.44 -6.15
C ARG A 45 22.83 -21.45 -4.96
N TRP A 46 21.74 -22.19 -5.09
CA TRP A 46 20.69 -22.27 -4.08
C TRP A 46 20.78 -23.58 -3.31
N VAL A 47 20.51 -23.52 -2.00
CA VAL A 47 20.16 -24.70 -1.21
C VAL A 47 18.67 -24.94 -1.41
N VAL A 48 18.29 -26.14 -1.85
CA VAL A 48 16.90 -26.53 -2.05
C VAL A 48 16.51 -27.57 -1.00
N HIS A 49 15.30 -27.44 -0.47
CA HIS A 49 14.74 -28.37 0.52
C HIS A 49 13.69 -29.26 -0.14
N ARG A 50 13.52 -30.49 0.38
CA ARG A 50 12.43 -31.39 -0.03
C ARG A 50 11.10 -30.81 0.44
N MET A 51 10.10 -30.77 -0.43
CA MET A 51 8.75 -30.37 -0.07
C MET A 51 8.09 -31.50 0.76
N PRO A 52 7.48 -31.19 1.93
CA PRO A 52 6.77 -32.22 2.70
C PRO A 52 5.58 -32.81 1.94
N GLU A 53 5.25 -34.08 2.21
CA GLU A 53 4.22 -34.82 1.46
C GLU A 53 2.78 -34.40 1.80
N HIS A 54 2.55 -33.94 3.03
CA HIS A 54 1.23 -33.58 3.51
C HIS A 54 1.19 -32.12 3.95
N THR A 55 0.13 -31.41 3.58
CA THR A 55 -0.09 -30.01 3.97
C THR A 55 -1.56 -29.77 4.26
N ARG A 56 -1.85 -29.08 5.36
CA ARG A 56 -3.17 -28.53 5.69
C ARG A 56 -3.06 -27.02 5.83
N THR A 57 -4.09 -26.31 5.39
CA THR A 57 -4.18 -24.85 5.57
C THR A 57 -5.17 -24.55 6.69
N VAL A 58 -4.78 -23.73 7.65
CA VAL A 58 -5.67 -23.16 8.67
C VAL A 58 -6.10 -21.75 8.26
N CYS A 59 -7.35 -21.40 8.56
CA CYS A 59 -7.89 -20.04 8.50
C CYS A 59 -8.53 -19.74 9.84
N MET A 60 -8.10 -18.70 10.54
CA MET A 60 -8.56 -18.37 11.88
C MET A 60 -9.11 -16.94 11.88
N GLU A 61 -10.39 -16.78 12.19
CA GLU A 61 -11.10 -15.50 12.15
C GLU A 61 -11.33 -14.95 13.56
N PHE A 62 -10.95 -13.69 13.80
CA PHE A 62 -11.05 -13.04 15.11
C PHE A 62 -11.97 -11.82 15.02
N PHE A 63 -12.98 -11.74 15.87
CA PHE A 63 -14.01 -10.67 15.84
C PHE A 63 -13.84 -9.62 16.95
N GLY A 64 -12.92 -9.84 17.89
CA GLY A 64 -12.59 -8.92 18.99
C GLY A 64 -11.53 -7.87 18.62
N ASN A 65 -10.94 -7.24 19.63
CA ASN A 65 -9.85 -6.28 19.39
C ASN A 65 -8.59 -7.02 18.91
N ALA A 66 -7.83 -6.42 17.99
CA ALA A 66 -6.60 -7.01 17.48
C ALA A 66 -5.61 -7.37 18.60
N LYS A 67 -5.56 -6.59 19.68
CA LYS A 67 -4.72 -6.88 20.85
C LYS A 67 -5.02 -8.23 21.52
N ASP A 68 -6.25 -8.70 21.44
CA ASP A 68 -6.67 -9.98 22.04
C ASP A 68 -6.27 -11.16 21.14
N ALA A 69 -6.08 -10.88 19.84
CA ALA A 69 -5.79 -11.86 18.83
C ALA A 69 -4.28 -12.02 18.58
N VAL A 70 -3.47 -10.96 18.72
CA VAL A 70 -2.00 -10.99 18.58
C VAL A 70 -1.31 -12.07 19.45
N PRO A 71 -1.68 -12.31 20.72
CA PRO A 71 -1.11 -13.39 21.53
C PRO A 71 -1.20 -14.77 20.87
N SER A 72 -2.25 -15.02 20.08
CA SER A 72 -2.40 -16.28 19.35
C SER A 72 -1.28 -16.50 18.32
N ILE A 73 -0.72 -15.43 17.73
CA ILE A 73 0.39 -15.54 16.77
C ILE A 73 1.65 -16.06 17.48
N VAL A 74 1.96 -15.50 18.65
CA VAL A 74 3.13 -15.91 19.44
C VAL A 74 2.95 -17.34 19.94
N GLU A 75 1.78 -17.67 20.49
CA GLU A 75 1.46 -19.03 20.98
C GLU A 75 1.53 -20.08 19.87
N ILE A 76 0.94 -19.79 18.70
CA ILE A 76 0.99 -20.68 17.53
C ILE A 76 2.44 -20.86 17.06
N LYS A 77 3.21 -19.78 16.96
CA LYS A 77 4.61 -19.85 16.52
C LYS A 77 5.46 -20.70 17.47
N ASP A 78 5.35 -20.44 18.77
CA ASP A 78 6.13 -21.15 19.78
C ASP A 78 5.75 -22.63 19.86
N TYR A 79 4.45 -22.93 19.77
CA TYR A 79 3.95 -24.30 19.63
C TYR A 79 4.53 -24.98 18.37
N MET A 80 4.44 -24.34 17.21
CA MET A 80 4.92 -24.90 15.95
C MET A 80 6.43 -25.13 15.93
N PHE A 81 7.22 -24.25 16.56
CA PHE A 81 8.68 -24.44 16.68
C PHE A 81 9.04 -25.60 17.61
N ALA A 82 8.24 -25.84 18.65
CA ALA A 82 8.40 -27.02 19.50
C ALA A 82 8.03 -28.31 18.73
N GLU A 83 6.93 -28.29 17.98
CA GLU A 83 6.48 -29.44 17.19
C GLU A 83 7.41 -29.77 16.03
N GLN A 84 8.00 -28.78 15.37
CA GLN A 84 9.00 -29.01 14.33
C GLN A 84 10.19 -29.83 14.83
N LYS A 85 10.61 -29.63 16.09
CA LYS A 85 11.69 -30.42 16.72
C LYS A 85 11.23 -31.81 17.15
N ARG A 86 9.95 -32.00 17.44
CA ARG A 86 9.38 -33.25 18.00
C ARG A 86 8.90 -34.22 16.93
N SER A 87 8.11 -33.75 15.97
CA SER A 87 7.43 -34.57 14.96
C SER A 87 7.89 -34.25 13.52
N GLY A 88 8.70 -33.20 13.32
CA GLY A 88 9.10 -32.74 12.00
C GLY A 88 8.02 -31.93 11.26
N VAL A 89 6.83 -31.75 11.87
CA VAL A 89 5.76 -30.92 11.32
C VAL A 89 6.14 -29.44 11.46
N LEU A 90 6.12 -28.70 10.36
CA LEU A 90 6.56 -27.31 10.30
C LEU A 90 5.43 -26.36 9.90
N LEU A 91 5.54 -25.12 10.37
CA LEU A 91 4.70 -24.01 9.92
C LEU A 91 5.36 -23.42 8.67
N ALA A 92 4.82 -23.73 7.50
CA ALA A 92 5.39 -23.32 6.21
C ALA A 92 5.10 -21.85 5.89
N GLY A 93 4.05 -21.29 6.48
CA GLY A 93 3.72 -19.87 6.40
C GLY A 93 2.61 -19.53 7.38
N LEU A 94 2.61 -18.29 7.87
CA LEU A 94 1.54 -17.73 8.68
C LEU A 94 1.39 -16.25 8.30
N GLU A 95 0.28 -15.95 7.66
CA GLU A 95 -0.09 -14.61 7.22
C GLU A 95 -1.21 -14.05 8.08
N HIS A 96 -1.27 -12.73 8.15
CA HIS A 96 -2.34 -12.00 8.80
C HIS A 96 -2.87 -10.90 7.90
N LEU A 97 -4.20 -10.74 7.94
CA LEU A 97 -4.96 -9.72 7.23
C LEU A 97 -5.82 -8.93 8.21
N ASP A 98 -5.76 -7.59 8.15
CA ASP A 98 -6.60 -6.70 8.97
C ASP A 98 -8.00 -6.47 8.34
N ASP A 99 -8.94 -5.90 9.10
CA ASP A 99 -10.31 -5.66 8.63
C ASP A 99 -10.42 -4.77 7.39
N ARG A 100 -9.52 -3.81 7.23
CA ARG A 100 -9.48 -2.92 6.07
C ARG A 100 -9.00 -3.66 4.82
N TYR A 101 -8.00 -4.52 4.94
CA TYR A 101 -7.56 -5.43 3.89
C TYR A 101 -8.68 -6.38 3.51
N LEU A 102 -9.33 -7.01 4.50
CA LEU A 102 -10.44 -7.94 4.29
C LEU A 102 -11.59 -7.27 3.55
N LYS A 103 -11.93 -6.03 3.92
CA LYS A 103 -12.93 -5.22 3.23
C LYS A 103 -12.52 -4.92 1.79
N ALA A 104 -11.27 -4.57 1.55
CA ALA A 104 -10.77 -4.22 0.22
C ALA A 104 -10.78 -5.42 -0.75
N VAL A 105 -10.45 -6.62 -0.26
CA VAL A 105 -10.43 -7.84 -1.10
C VAL A 105 -11.79 -8.50 -1.26
N GLY A 106 -12.84 -7.96 -0.61
CA GLY A 106 -14.18 -8.55 -0.60
C GLY A 106 -14.18 -9.91 0.10
N TYR A 107 -13.52 -10.00 1.25
CA TYR A 107 -13.40 -11.25 2.01
C TYR A 107 -14.76 -11.80 2.39
N ALA A 108 -14.93 -13.11 2.20
CA ALA A 108 -16.12 -13.83 2.63
C ALA A 108 -15.86 -14.48 4.00
N THR A 109 -16.47 -13.91 5.04
CA THR A 109 -16.45 -14.46 6.40
C THR A 109 -16.99 -15.88 6.42
N LYS A 110 -16.23 -16.80 7.00
CA LYS A 110 -16.59 -18.22 7.09
C LYS A 110 -17.42 -18.49 8.35
N SER A 111 -17.11 -17.81 9.44
CA SER A 111 -17.81 -17.88 10.71
C SER A 111 -19.20 -17.23 10.67
N LYS A 112 -20.10 -17.78 11.48
CA LYS A 112 -21.41 -17.18 11.78
C LYS A 112 -21.37 -16.20 12.96
N LYS A 113 -20.32 -16.22 13.80
CA LYS A 113 -20.20 -15.39 15.02
C LYS A 113 -20.18 -13.89 14.73
N GLY A 114 -19.75 -13.49 13.53
CA GLY A 114 -19.67 -12.08 13.14
C GLY A 114 -21.02 -11.38 12.94
N ASN A 115 -22.16 -12.06 13.04
CA ASN A 115 -23.49 -11.52 12.70
C ASN A 115 -23.52 -10.84 11.30
N GLY A 116 -22.79 -11.39 10.33
CA GLY A 116 -22.63 -10.82 8.99
C GLY A 116 -21.54 -9.74 8.86
N GLY A 117 -20.86 -9.40 9.95
CA GLY A 117 -19.68 -8.52 9.97
C GLY A 117 -18.39 -9.21 9.49
N LEU A 118 -17.40 -8.38 9.14
CA LEU A 118 -16.05 -8.84 8.85
C LEU A 118 -15.29 -9.10 10.15
N PRO A 119 -14.42 -10.13 10.19
CA PRO A 119 -13.45 -10.28 11.27
C PRO A 119 -12.57 -9.04 11.38
N LYS A 120 -12.13 -8.73 12.59
CA LYS A 120 -11.10 -7.70 12.84
C LYS A 120 -9.73 -8.13 12.37
N MET A 121 -9.48 -9.43 12.39
CA MET A 121 -8.22 -10.04 12.01
C MET A 121 -8.48 -11.45 11.47
N VAL A 122 -7.72 -11.84 10.44
CA VAL A 122 -7.69 -13.22 9.92
C VAL A 122 -6.26 -13.71 9.86
N LEU A 123 -5.99 -14.88 10.42
CA LEU A 123 -4.74 -15.61 10.22
C LEU A 123 -4.93 -16.75 9.21
N ILE A 124 -3.99 -16.88 8.28
CA ILE A 124 -3.97 -17.98 7.31
C ILE A 124 -2.59 -18.61 7.35
N GLY A 125 -2.52 -19.93 7.55
CA GLY A 125 -1.22 -20.61 7.62
C GLY A 125 -1.22 -21.99 7.03
N ASP A 126 -0.07 -22.42 6.53
CA ASP A 126 0.16 -23.78 6.03
C ASP A 126 0.98 -24.57 7.05
N ILE A 127 0.48 -25.75 7.41
CA ILE A 127 1.13 -26.69 8.31
C ILE A 127 1.47 -27.93 7.48
N ALA A 128 2.75 -28.28 7.43
CA ALA A 128 3.26 -29.28 6.51
C ALA A 128 4.19 -30.29 7.21
N GLY A 129 4.20 -31.52 6.74
CA GLY A 129 5.01 -32.61 7.29
C GLY A 129 4.88 -33.88 6.47
N ASP A 130 5.68 -34.89 6.82
CA ASP A 130 5.74 -36.16 6.09
C ASP A 130 4.83 -37.25 6.69
N ASN A 131 4.19 -36.98 7.82
CA ASN A 131 3.21 -37.86 8.44
C ASN A 131 1.84 -37.17 8.49
N ALA A 132 0.85 -37.75 7.80
CA ALA A 132 -0.49 -37.20 7.67
C ALA A 132 -1.23 -37.06 9.02
N ASP A 133 -1.03 -38.00 9.95
CA ASP A 133 -1.69 -38.02 11.26
C ASP A 133 -1.10 -36.96 12.19
N GLU A 134 0.23 -36.79 12.18
CA GLU A 134 0.89 -35.73 12.92
C GLU A 134 0.51 -34.35 12.40
N VAL A 135 0.49 -34.16 11.08
CA VAL A 135 0.00 -32.91 10.46
C VAL A 135 -1.45 -32.66 10.90
N ALA A 136 -2.31 -33.68 10.93
CA ALA A 136 -3.69 -33.56 11.38
C ALA A 136 -3.81 -33.09 12.84
N ARG A 137 -3.08 -33.75 13.74
CA ARG A 137 -3.07 -33.47 15.18
C ARG A 137 -2.59 -32.05 15.46
N VAL A 138 -1.43 -31.68 14.89
CA VAL A 138 -0.83 -30.34 15.05
C VAL A 138 -1.74 -29.26 14.50
N THR A 139 -2.37 -29.49 13.34
CA THR A 139 -3.32 -28.53 12.75
C THR A 139 -4.54 -28.29 13.65
N SER A 140 -5.11 -29.36 14.23
CA SER A 140 -6.24 -29.25 15.16
C SER A 140 -5.87 -28.46 16.43
N GLU A 141 -4.64 -28.63 16.91
CA GLU A 141 -4.14 -27.93 18.09
C GLU A 141 -3.95 -26.43 17.82
N VAL A 142 -3.45 -26.05 16.64
CA VAL A 142 -3.38 -24.63 16.21
C VAL A 142 -4.76 -23.98 16.20
N VAL A 143 -5.78 -24.70 15.72
CA VAL A 143 -7.18 -24.22 15.78
C VAL A 143 -7.65 -24.08 17.24
N ARG A 144 -7.28 -25.01 18.12
CA ARG A 144 -7.61 -24.93 19.55
C ARG A 144 -7.00 -23.70 20.22
N ILE A 145 -5.75 -23.36 19.89
CA ILE A 145 -5.07 -22.14 20.36
C ILE A 145 -5.82 -20.89 19.88
N ALA A 146 -6.21 -20.81 18.61
CA ALA A 146 -6.98 -19.66 18.13
C ALA A 146 -8.35 -19.54 18.81
N ASN A 147 -9.04 -20.66 19.03
CA ASN A 147 -10.34 -20.68 19.68
C ASN A 147 -10.29 -20.23 21.16
N SER A 148 -9.15 -20.40 21.85
CA SER A 148 -8.98 -19.91 23.24
C SER A 148 -8.83 -18.39 23.31
N ARG A 149 -8.53 -17.73 22.19
CA ARG A 149 -8.32 -16.27 22.05
C ARG A 149 -9.44 -15.60 21.26
N SER A 150 -10.69 -16.05 21.46
CA SER A 150 -11.89 -15.53 20.76
C SER A 150 -11.86 -15.66 19.24
N GLY A 151 -10.97 -16.49 18.70
CA GLY A 151 -10.93 -16.85 17.29
C GLY A 151 -11.91 -17.97 16.95
N GLU A 152 -12.10 -18.19 15.65
CA GLU A 152 -12.75 -19.37 15.09
C GLU A 152 -11.89 -19.93 13.96
N GLY A 153 -11.40 -21.15 14.16
CA GLY A 153 -10.51 -21.82 13.20
C GLY A 153 -11.22 -22.77 12.23
N PHE A 154 -10.76 -22.77 10.99
CA PHE A 154 -11.20 -23.63 9.89
C PHE A 154 -10.00 -24.33 9.26
N ILE A 155 -10.18 -25.58 8.82
CA ILE A 155 -9.11 -26.38 8.21
C ILE A 155 -9.48 -26.74 6.77
N ALA A 156 -8.56 -26.47 5.84
CA ALA A 156 -8.64 -26.92 4.46
C ALA A 156 -7.62 -28.04 4.20
N ILE A 157 -8.12 -29.19 3.73
CA ILE A 157 -7.33 -30.40 3.46
C ILE A 157 -7.08 -30.54 1.95
N SER A 158 -8.11 -30.43 1.12
CA SER A 158 -7.98 -30.57 -0.33
C SER A 158 -7.22 -29.40 -0.95
N ALA A 159 -6.46 -29.65 -2.02
CA ALA A 159 -5.70 -28.62 -2.72
C ALA A 159 -6.59 -27.43 -3.17
N ASP A 160 -7.81 -27.71 -3.61
CA ASP A 160 -8.78 -26.67 -3.99
C ASP A 160 -9.25 -25.82 -2.80
N ALA A 161 -9.54 -26.44 -1.65
CA ALA A 161 -9.92 -25.71 -0.45
C ALA A 161 -8.75 -24.83 0.04
N ARG A 162 -7.52 -25.37 0.04
CA ARG A 162 -6.31 -24.62 0.40
C ARG A 162 -6.11 -23.43 -0.54
N LYS A 163 -6.25 -23.65 -1.86
CA LYS A 163 -6.18 -22.58 -2.86
C LYS A 163 -7.23 -21.50 -2.64
N LYS A 164 -8.45 -21.85 -2.23
CA LYS A 164 -9.51 -20.89 -1.88
C LYS A 164 -9.13 -20.04 -0.66
N PHE A 165 -8.59 -20.65 0.40
CA PHE A 165 -8.15 -19.89 1.58
C PHE A 165 -7.05 -18.89 1.23
N TRP A 166 -6.07 -19.31 0.44
CA TRP A 166 -4.96 -18.45 -0.01
C TRP A 166 -5.35 -17.42 -1.09
N ALA A 167 -6.53 -17.52 -1.69
CA ALA A 167 -6.92 -16.64 -2.79
C ALA A 167 -7.03 -15.17 -2.36
N ASP A 168 -7.54 -14.90 -1.16
CA ASP A 168 -7.75 -13.54 -0.66
C ASP A 168 -6.44 -12.83 -0.33
N ARG A 169 -5.45 -13.58 0.19
CA ARG A 169 -4.08 -13.07 0.39
C ARG A 169 -3.40 -12.63 -0.91
N LYS A 170 -3.75 -13.23 -2.05
CA LYS A 170 -3.17 -12.91 -3.37
C LYS A 170 -3.81 -11.70 -4.06
N LYS A 171 -4.91 -11.16 -3.52
CA LYS A 171 -5.63 -10.00 -4.08
C LYS A 171 -5.08 -8.66 -3.58
N THR A 172 -3.76 -8.53 -3.36
CA THR A 172 -3.14 -7.29 -2.85
C THR A 172 -3.42 -6.06 -3.71
N ALA A 173 -3.63 -6.23 -5.03
CA ALA A 173 -4.02 -5.15 -5.94
C ALA A 173 -5.43 -4.58 -5.68
N ALA A 174 -6.30 -5.32 -4.97
CA ALA A 174 -7.66 -4.84 -4.67
C ALA A 174 -7.68 -3.67 -3.70
N ILE A 175 -6.63 -3.51 -2.87
CA ILE A 175 -6.46 -2.39 -1.94
C ILE A 175 -6.46 -1.03 -2.68
N SER A 176 -5.89 -1.00 -3.89
CA SER A 176 -5.77 0.20 -4.72
C SER A 176 -6.89 0.34 -5.75
N ARG A 177 -7.97 -0.45 -5.64
CA ARG A 177 -9.05 -0.46 -6.65
C ARG A 177 -9.74 0.90 -6.79
N HIS A 178 -9.82 1.66 -5.70
CA HIS A 178 -10.45 2.98 -5.67
C HIS A 178 -9.52 4.12 -6.11
N THR A 179 -8.21 3.87 -6.20
CA THR A 179 -7.17 4.87 -6.53
C THR A 179 -6.48 4.57 -7.86
N ASN A 180 -7.17 3.87 -8.78
CA ASN A 180 -6.63 3.46 -10.08
C ASN A 180 -5.26 2.77 -9.98
N ALA A 181 -5.09 1.88 -9.00
CA ALA A 181 -3.91 1.05 -8.77
C ALA A 181 -2.66 1.74 -8.17
N PHE A 182 -2.69 3.05 -7.84
CA PHE A 182 -1.59 3.70 -7.14
C PHE A 182 -1.67 3.49 -5.61
N LYS A 183 -0.54 3.12 -5.01
CA LYS A 183 -0.37 2.99 -3.56
C LYS A 183 1.09 3.18 -3.17
N ILE A 184 1.30 3.70 -1.96
CA ILE A 184 2.58 3.64 -1.27
C ILE A 184 2.63 2.33 -0.51
N ASN A 185 3.75 1.60 -0.63
CA ASN A 185 3.97 0.33 0.05
C ASN A 185 5.18 0.45 0.95
N GLU A 186 4.95 0.26 2.24
CA GLU A 186 6.02 0.16 3.22
C GLU A 186 6.04 -1.24 3.83
N ASP A 187 7.23 -1.74 4.11
CA ASP A 187 7.46 -2.97 4.86
C ASP A 187 8.29 -2.64 6.11
N VAL A 188 7.73 -2.83 7.29
CA VAL A 188 8.44 -2.67 8.57
C VAL A 188 8.42 -3.99 9.31
N VAL A 189 9.39 -4.23 10.18
CA VAL A 189 9.40 -5.45 11.01
C VAL A 189 9.26 -5.07 12.47
N ILE A 190 8.26 -5.64 13.12
CA ILE A 190 7.92 -5.36 14.51
C ILE A 190 8.16 -6.62 15.34
N PRO A 191 8.78 -6.52 16.53
CA PRO A 191 8.83 -7.65 17.46
C PRO A 191 7.43 -8.18 17.73
N LEU A 192 7.20 -9.49 17.54
CA LEU A 192 5.86 -10.08 17.69
C LEU A 192 5.16 -9.73 19.02
N PRO A 193 5.85 -9.67 20.18
CA PRO A 193 5.22 -9.24 21.44
C PRO A 193 4.67 -7.80 21.43
N ARG A 194 5.21 -6.92 20.59
CA ARG A 194 4.81 -5.50 20.45
C ARG A 194 3.82 -5.26 19.30
N MET A 195 3.38 -6.32 18.61
CA MET A 195 2.53 -6.20 17.41
C MET A 195 1.16 -5.59 17.70
N ALA A 196 0.62 -5.81 18.90
CA ALA A 196 -0.64 -5.19 19.33
C ALA A 196 -0.52 -3.66 19.41
N GLU A 197 0.57 -3.17 20.01
CA GLU A 197 0.85 -1.73 20.11
C GLU A 197 1.05 -1.08 18.74
N TYR A 198 1.71 -1.78 17.81
CA TYR A 198 1.83 -1.32 16.42
C TYR A 198 0.47 -1.21 15.76
N THR A 199 -0.37 -2.24 15.88
CA THR A 199 -1.72 -2.26 15.30
C THR A 199 -2.59 -1.12 15.85
N ASP A 200 -2.54 -0.86 17.16
CA ASP A 200 -3.24 0.26 17.79
C ASP A 200 -2.71 1.61 17.32
N GLY A 201 -1.39 1.75 17.16
CA GLY A 201 -0.77 2.96 16.61
C GLY A 201 -1.21 3.26 15.18
N ILE A 202 -1.30 2.23 14.32
CA ILE A 202 -1.83 2.36 12.96
C ILE A 202 -3.32 2.71 12.96
N GLU A 203 -4.11 2.13 13.87
CA GLU A 203 -5.53 2.47 14.01
C GLU A 203 -5.70 3.94 14.41
N ARG A 204 -4.86 4.45 15.31
CA ARG A 204 -4.86 5.87 15.71
C ARG A 204 -4.56 6.78 14.52
N ILE A 205 -3.52 6.48 13.75
CA ILE A 205 -3.20 7.20 12.50
C ILE A 205 -4.41 7.19 11.56
N ASN A 206 -5.07 6.05 11.38
CA ASN A 206 -6.27 5.94 10.55
C ASN A 206 -7.45 6.80 11.05
N ILE A 207 -7.68 6.85 12.36
CA ILE A 207 -8.73 7.67 12.98
C ILE A 207 -8.44 9.15 12.71
N GLU A 208 -7.21 9.60 12.95
CA GLU A 208 -6.78 10.98 12.70
C GLU A 208 -6.93 11.36 11.22
N LEU A 209 -6.45 10.52 10.30
CA LEU A 209 -6.61 10.73 8.84
C LEU A 209 -8.10 10.82 8.46
N SER A 210 -8.94 9.97 9.04
CA SER A 210 -10.38 10.03 8.82
C SER A 210 -11.01 11.30 9.39
N LEU A 211 -10.55 11.81 10.53
CA LEU A 211 -11.08 13.05 11.14
C LEU A 211 -10.64 14.27 10.32
N ARG A 212 -9.36 14.34 9.92
CA ARG A 212 -8.84 15.39 9.02
C ARG A 212 -9.66 15.49 7.73
N ASN A 213 -9.94 14.37 7.06
CA ASN A 213 -10.76 14.36 5.84
C ASN A 213 -12.21 14.82 6.09
N LYS A 214 -12.78 14.48 7.25
CA LYS A 214 -14.14 14.92 7.64
C LYS A 214 -14.21 16.40 8.01
N ILE A 215 -13.16 16.96 8.60
CA ILE A 215 -13.05 18.39 8.87
C ILE A 215 -12.95 19.16 7.55
N LYS A 216 -12.14 18.68 6.59
CA LYS A 216 -12.11 19.23 5.22
C LYS A 216 -13.48 19.22 4.54
N LEU A 217 -14.28 18.17 4.79
CA LEU A 217 -15.65 18.12 4.29
C LEU A 217 -16.52 19.23 4.90
N CYS A 218 -16.42 19.46 6.20
CA CYS A 218 -17.12 20.57 6.83
C CYS A 218 -16.69 21.91 6.23
N ASP A 219 -15.38 22.14 6.03
CA ASP A 219 -14.85 23.37 5.42
C ASP A 219 -15.43 23.59 4.01
N ALA A 220 -15.42 22.54 3.17
CA ALA A 220 -15.97 22.60 1.81
C ALA A 220 -17.49 22.83 1.77
N LEU A 221 -18.23 22.30 2.76
CA LEU A 221 -19.68 22.52 2.88
C LEU A 221 -19.99 23.94 3.35
N THR A 222 -19.24 24.45 4.32
CA THR A 222 -19.35 25.85 4.77
C THR A 222 -19.10 26.79 3.59
N GLU A 223 -18.02 26.60 2.84
CA GLU A 223 -17.73 27.40 1.64
C GLU A 223 -18.86 27.33 0.61
N PHE A 224 -19.41 26.13 0.36
CA PHE A 224 -20.54 25.96 -0.55
C PHE A 224 -21.77 26.78 -0.13
N PHE A 225 -22.13 26.73 1.15
CA PHE A 225 -23.28 27.46 1.68
C PHE A 225 -23.07 28.98 1.71
N GLU A 226 -21.83 29.45 1.90
CA GLU A 226 -21.48 30.88 1.94
C GLU A 226 -21.41 31.54 0.55
N ARG A 227 -21.20 30.78 -0.53
CA ARG A 227 -21.09 31.32 -1.91
C ARG A 227 -22.36 32.02 -2.43
N GLY A 228 -23.50 31.90 -1.76
CA GLY A 228 -24.75 32.66 -2.03
C GLY A 228 -25.53 32.27 -3.30
N ASN A 229 -24.88 31.69 -4.33
CA ASN A 229 -25.54 31.25 -5.57
C ASN A 229 -25.83 29.73 -5.54
N LEU A 230 -26.73 29.31 -4.66
CA LEU A 230 -27.06 27.90 -4.45
C LEU A 230 -27.97 27.34 -5.56
N PRO A 231 -27.76 26.10 -6.01
CA PRO A 231 -28.58 25.50 -7.07
C PRO A 231 -29.99 25.18 -6.55
N LEU A 232 -31.02 25.71 -7.21
CA LEU A 232 -32.43 25.43 -6.90
C LEU A 232 -33.09 24.59 -8.00
N GLY A 233 -34.05 23.75 -7.59
CA GLY A 233 -34.81 22.87 -8.49
C GLY A 233 -35.81 23.63 -9.36
N LYS A 234 -36.22 23.02 -10.48
CA LYS A 234 -37.32 23.56 -11.28
C LYS A 234 -38.63 23.43 -10.50
N HIS A 235 -39.45 24.48 -10.59
CA HIS A 235 -40.81 24.49 -10.08
C HIS A 235 -41.72 23.77 -11.08
N ASP A 236 -42.49 22.79 -10.60
CA ASP A 236 -43.74 22.43 -11.26
C ASP A 236 -44.76 23.55 -10.95
N ALA A 237 -45.75 23.74 -11.83
CA ALA A 237 -46.65 24.90 -11.82
C ALA A 237 -47.45 25.12 -10.50
N ASP A 238 -47.40 24.17 -9.56
CA ASP A 238 -48.09 24.18 -8.26
C ASP A 238 -47.15 24.34 -7.04
N ASP A 239 -45.81 24.37 -7.21
CA ASP A 239 -44.86 24.51 -6.09
C ASP A 239 -44.36 25.96 -5.95
N GLU A 240 -44.71 26.64 -4.84
CA GLU A 240 -44.24 28.00 -4.51
C GLU A 240 -42.69 28.08 -4.53
N VAL A 241 -42.17 29.14 -5.17
CA VAL A 241 -40.73 29.48 -5.14
C VAL A 241 -40.34 29.78 -3.70
N PRO A 242 -39.31 29.12 -3.12
CA PRO A 242 -38.82 29.46 -1.79
C PRO A 242 -38.51 30.94 -1.74
N SER A 243 -39.09 31.65 -0.77
CA SER A 243 -38.76 33.06 -0.59
C SER A 243 -37.27 33.20 -0.29
N PRO A 244 -36.61 34.28 -0.75
CA PRO A 244 -35.20 34.54 -0.45
C PRO A 244 -34.89 34.47 1.06
N GLU A 245 -35.83 34.90 1.90
CA GLU A 245 -35.73 34.87 3.36
C GLU A 245 -35.71 33.43 3.89
N LEU A 246 -36.60 32.55 3.39
CA LEU A 246 -36.65 31.14 3.78
C LEU A 246 -35.37 30.41 3.39
N LEU A 247 -34.83 30.70 2.20
CA LEU A 247 -33.56 30.13 1.76
C LEU A 247 -32.41 30.60 2.68
N GLN A 248 -32.35 31.90 2.99
CA GLN A 248 -31.33 32.46 3.86
C GLN A 248 -31.38 31.85 5.27
N GLU A 249 -32.57 31.66 5.84
CA GLU A 249 -32.75 31.01 7.13
C GLU A 249 -32.25 29.56 7.12
N ARG A 250 -32.63 28.76 6.11
CA ARG A 250 -32.19 27.36 5.98
C ARG A 250 -30.69 27.25 5.77
N VAL A 251 -30.09 28.16 5.01
CA VAL A 251 -28.63 28.24 4.83
C VAL A 251 -27.93 28.56 6.16
N ALA A 252 -28.45 29.51 6.93
CA ALA A 252 -27.90 29.83 8.25
C ALA A 252 -27.97 28.62 9.21
N GLN A 253 -29.09 27.88 9.21
CA GLN A 253 -29.23 26.64 9.99
C GLN A 253 -28.22 25.57 9.52
N ALA A 254 -28.02 25.41 8.21
CA ALA A 254 -27.06 24.45 7.66
C ALA A 254 -25.62 24.80 8.03
N ILE A 255 -25.23 26.08 7.96
CA ILE A 255 -23.90 26.56 8.36
C ILE A 255 -23.68 26.30 9.85
N ALA A 256 -24.64 26.65 10.71
CA ALA A 256 -24.55 26.43 12.15
C ALA A 256 -24.36 24.94 12.49
N LEU A 257 -25.14 24.06 11.85
CA LEU A 257 -25.00 22.61 11.98
C LEU A 257 -23.59 22.14 11.56
N VAL A 258 -23.11 22.57 10.40
CA VAL A 258 -21.78 22.15 9.89
C VAL A 258 -20.68 22.63 10.84
N GLN A 259 -20.77 23.85 11.36
CA GLN A 259 -19.83 24.41 12.32
C GLN A 259 -19.82 23.66 13.66
N GLU A 260 -21.00 23.29 14.19
CA GLU A 260 -21.12 22.49 15.40
C GLU A 260 -20.45 21.12 15.24
N VAL A 261 -20.80 20.40 14.15
CA VAL A 261 -20.23 19.09 13.86
C VAL A 261 -18.73 19.17 13.59
N ARG A 262 -18.27 20.21 12.89
CA ARG A 262 -16.85 20.49 12.67
C ARG A 262 -16.12 20.68 14.00
N ALA A 263 -16.66 21.50 14.91
CA ALA A 263 -16.06 21.75 16.21
C ALA A 263 -15.97 20.48 17.06
N LEU A 264 -17.02 19.64 17.03
CA LEU A 264 -17.03 18.33 17.68
C LEU A 264 -15.93 17.41 17.14
N TRP A 265 -15.84 17.26 15.81
CA TRP A 265 -14.83 16.41 15.18
C TRP A 265 -13.40 16.95 15.37
N GLN A 266 -13.23 18.27 15.39
CA GLN A 266 -11.94 18.91 15.71
C GLN A 266 -11.54 18.66 17.17
N GLY A 267 -12.49 18.75 18.11
CA GLY A 267 -12.25 18.38 19.51
C GLY A 267 -11.77 16.93 19.64
N TRP A 268 -12.45 16.00 18.95
CA TRP A 268 -12.00 14.59 18.92
C TRP A 268 -10.63 14.38 18.29
N LEU A 269 -10.27 15.18 17.27
CA LEU A 269 -8.94 15.13 16.67
C LEU A 269 -7.86 15.65 17.62
N ASN A 270 -8.14 16.74 18.33
CA ASN A 270 -7.20 17.34 19.28
C ASN A 270 -6.94 16.40 20.48
N ASP A 271 -7.99 15.71 20.95
CA ASP A 271 -7.94 14.81 22.11
C ASP A 271 -7.86 13.32 21.70
N VAL A 272 -7.40 13.02 20.48
CA VAL A 272 -7.45 11.66 19.91
C VAL A 272 -6.74 10.63 20.77
N GLU A 273 -5.65 10.99 21.45
CA GLU A 273 -4.91 10.08 22.33
C GLU A 273 -5.77 9.62 23.52
N VAL A 274 -6.52 10.55 24.11
CA VAL A 274 -7.39 10.29 25.27
C VAL A 274 -8.66 9.56 24.84
N LEU A 275 -9.22 9.92 23.68
CA LEU A 275 -10.47 9.39 23.15
C LEU A 275 -10.29 8.13 22.29
N PHE A 276 -9.05 7.66 22.12
CA PHE A 276 -8.72 6.54 21.23
C PHE A 276 -9.58 5.29 21.50
N PRO A 277 -9.77 4.81 22.75
CA PRO A 277 -10.58 3.61 23.00
C PRO A 277 -12.01 3.73 22.48
N GLN A 278 -12.67 4.86 22.73
CA GLN A 278 -14.06 5.11 22.32
C GLN A 278 -14.18 5.36 20.81
N LEU A 279 -13.15 5.94 20.19
CA LEU A 279 -13.08 6.12 18.74
C LEU A 279 -12.80 4.79 18.03
N GLN A 280 -11.99 3.92 18.62
CA GLN A 280 -11.63 2.59 18.11
C GLN A 280 -12.81 1.60 18.18
N ASP A 281 -13.56 1.59 19.28
CA ASP A 281 -14.73 0.70 19.45
C ASP A 281 -16.03 1.28 18.83
N HIS A 282 -15.94 2.50 18.28
CA HIS A 282 -17.02 3.26 17.67
C HIS A 282 -18.13 3.74 18.64
N THR A 283 -17.89 3.74 19.95
CA THR A 283 -18.75 4.44 20.94
C THR A 283 -18.83 5.93 20.61
N LEU A 284 -17.68 6.53 20.24
CA LEU A 284 -17.62 7.83 19.57
C LEU A 284 -17.43 7.61 18.08
N ARG A 285 -18.36 8.09 17.25
CA ARG A 285 -18.33 7.86 15.80
C ARG A 285 -18.60 9.13 15.01
N ALA A 286 -17.55 9.64 14.36
CA ALA A 286 -17.67 10.70 13.37
C ALA A 286 -18.36 10.17 12.10
N SER A 287 -19.64 10.52 11.92
CA SER A 287 -20.52 9.93 10.93
C SER A 287 -21.18 10.98 10.05
N TRP A 288 -20.70 11.08 8.81
CA TRP A 288 -21.35 11.86 7.75
C TRP A 288 -22.85 11.59 7.65
N LYS A 289 -23.25 10.31 7.73
CA LYS A 289 -24.64 9.91 7.49
C LYS A 289 -25.61 10.46 8.55
N THR A 290 -25.20 10.41 9.82
CA THR A 290 -26.08 10.70 10.96
C THR A 290 -25.90 12.12 11.47
N GLN A 291 -24.68 12.68 11.42
CA GLN A 291 -24.40 14.02 11.98
C GLN A 291 -24.54 15.13 10.94
N LEU A 292 -24.35 14.86 9.65
CA LEU A 292 -24.47 15.87 8.59
C LEU A 292 -25.59 15.57 7.61
N ARG A 293 -25.52 14.46 6.87
CA ARG A 293 -26.43 14.16 5.76
C ARG A 293 -27.90 14.13 6.18
N ALA A 294 -28.22 13.40 7.25
CA ALA A 294 -29.60 13.29 7.72
C ALA A 294 -30.17 14.63 8.24
N PRO A 295 -29.47 15.38 9.12
CA PRO A 295 -29.91 16.72 9.51
C PRO A 295 -30.01 17.71 8.34
N LEU A 296 -29.04 17.74 7.43
CA LEU A 296 -29.09 18.59 6.22
C LEU A 296 -30.29 18.25 5.32
N SER A 297 -30.64 16.95 5.22
CA SER A 297 -31.85 16.53 4.49
C SER A 297 -33.14 16.99 5.16
N GLY A 298 -33.15 17.16 6.48
CA GLY A 298 -34.26 17.76 7.22
C GLY A 298 -34.37 19.28 6.97
N ILE A 299 -33.24 19.99 6.96
CA ILE A 299 -33.19 21.44 6.69
C ILE A 299 -33.66 21.74 5.26
N PHE A 300 -33.18 20.97 4.29
CA PHE A 300 -33.49 21.15 2.87
C PHE A 300 -34.62 20.22 2.38
N THR A 301 -35.76 20.26 3.08
CA THR A 301 -36.95 19.50 2.69
C THR A 301 -37.69 20.18 1.53
N GLY A 302 -38.08 19.41 0.51
CA GLY A 302 -38.88 19.85 -0.65
C GLY A 302 -38.16 19.69 -1.99
N ALA A 303 -38.91 19.62 -3.10
CA ALA A 303 -38.36 19.42 -4.44
C ALA A 303 -37.41 20.57 -4.86
N ALA A 304 -37.71 21.80 -4.44
CA ALA A 304 -36.92 23.00 -4.73
C ALA A 304 -35.47 22.94 -4.20
N PHE A 305 -35.19 22.24 -3.10
CA PHE A 305 -33.85 22.15 -2.52
C PHE A 305 -33.09 20.87 -2.88
N LYS A 306 -33.69 19.99 -3.68
CA LYS A 306 -33.07 18.73 -4.11
C LYS A 306 -31.69 18.94 -4.78
N PRO A 307 -31.48 19.96 -5.64
CA PRO A 307 -30.15 20.20 -6.21
C PRO A 307 -29.09 20.59 -5.18
N ILE A 308 -29.47 21.31 -4.11
CA ILE A 308 -28.56 21.62 -2.99
C ILE A 308 -28.08 20.31 -2.34
N LEU A 309 -29.00 19.38 -2.02
CA LEU A 309 -28.65 18.10 -1.41
C LEU A 309 -27.82 17.20 -2.33
N GLN A 310 -28.04 17.29 -3.65
CA GLN A 310 -27.22 16.62 -4.64
C GLN A 310 -25.79 17.18 -4.64
N GLU A 311 -25.62 18.50 -4.61
CA GLU A 311 -24.31 19.13 -4.55
C GLU A 311 -23.59 18.85 -3.23
N VAL A 312 -24.30 18.89 -2.09
CA VAL A 312 -23.80 18.45 -0.78
C VAL A 312 -23.26 17.02 -0.84
N THR A 313 -23.98 16.12 -1.51
CA THR A 313 -23.54 14.73 -1.71
C THR A 313 -22.33 14.66 -2.65
N ALA A 314 -22.29 15.48 -3.71
CA ALA A 314 -21.19 15.56 -4.65
C ALA A 314 -19.90 16.08 -3.98
N ILE A 315 -20.00 17.13 -3.15
CA ILE A 315 -18.91 17.65 -2.31
C ILE A 315 -18.38 16.53 -1.42
N HIS A 316 -19.25 15.80 -0.72
CA HIS A 316 -18.83 14.65 0.08
C HIS A 316 -18.06 13.62 -0.74
N GLN A 317 -18.51 13.26 -1.95
CA GLN A 317 -17.78 12.31 -2.80
C GLN A 317 -16.42 12.85 -3.26
N ARG A 318 -16.34 14.14 -3.63
CA ARG A 318 -15.07 14.78 -4.02
C ARG A 318 -14.06 14.75 -2.88
N VAL A 319 -14.46 15.16 -1.67
CA VAL A 319 -13.58 15.17 -0.48
C VAL A 319 -13.22 13.75 -0.06
N LEU A 320 -14.17 12.81 -0.09
CA LEU A 320 -13.93 11.41 0.29
C LEU A 320 -12.89 10.73 -0.61
N LYS A 321 -12.80 11.12 -1.90
CA LYS A 321 -11.82 10.57 -2.85
C LYS A 321 -10.37 10.84 -2.41
N GLY A 322 -10.11 11.97 -1.76
CA GLY A 322 -8.79 12.35 -1.23
C GLY A 322 -8.46 11.77 0.16
N ARG A 323 -9.29 10.85 0.70
CA ARG A 323 -9.05 10.30 2.04
C ARG A 323 -7.94 9.25 2.03
N VAL A 324 -6.83 9.57 2.69
CA VAL A 324 -5.75 8.63 2.99
C VAL A 324 -6.17 7.68 4.11
N TRP A 325 -5.76 6.42 4.00
CA TRP A 325 -5.91 5.41 5.05
C TRP A 325 -4.84 4.32 4.85
N VAL A 326 -4.58 3.58 5.93
CA VAL A 326 -3.54 2.56 6.02
C VAL A 326 -4.19 1.17 6.13
N ALA A 327 -3.76 0.24 5.28
CA ALA A 327 -4.13 -1.18 5.31
C ALA A 327 -2.93 -2.04 5.67
N LEU A 328 -3.11 -2.97 6.60
CA LEU A 328 -2.06 -3.90 7.00
C LEU A 328 -2.31 -5.31 6.45
N HIS A 329 -1.25 -5.89 5.89
CA HIS A 329 -1.11 -7.34 5.83
C HIS A 329 0.28 -7.71 6.33
N MET A 330 0.45 -8.89 6.91
CA MET A 330 1.76 -9.24 7.47
C MET A 330 2.09 -10.70 7.30
N HIS A 331 3.39 -10.96 7.24
CA HIS A 331 3.99 -12.26 7.51
C HIS A 331 4.02 -12.43 9.03
N ALA A 332 2.89 -12.83 9.61
CA ALA A 332 2.70 -12.92 11.05
C ALA A 332 3.74 -13.82 11.75
N GLY A 333 4.29 -14.81 11.04
CA GLY A 333 5.33 -15.69 11.59
C GLY A 333 6.68 -15.02 11.87
N ASP A 334 7.02 -13.94 11.17
CA ASP A 334 8.33 -13.28 11.26
C ASP A 334 8.26 -11.80 11.69
N GLY A 335 7.05 -11.26 11.83
CA GLY A 335 6.80 -9.88 12.29
C GLY A 335 6.92 -8.84 11.19
N ASN A 336 7.09 -9.23 9.93
CA ASN A 336 7.13 -8.30 8.81
C ASN A 336 5.72 -7.84 8.40
N VAL A 337 5.46 -6.55 8.60
CA VAL A 337 4.19 -5.88 8.34
C VAL A 337 4.28 -5.02 7.10
N HIS A 338 3.47 -5.37 6.10
CA HIS A 338 3.25 -4.59 4.91
C HIS A 338 2.14 -3.56 5.14
N THR A 339 2.54 -2.30 5.13
CA THR A 339 1.72 -1.13 5.36
C THR A 339 1.41 -0.47 4.02
N ASN A 340 0.13 -0.46 3.62
CA ASN A 340 -0.30 -0.04 2.29
C ASN A 340 -1.16 1.23 2.41
N LEU A 341 -0.80 2.28 1.67
CA LEU A 341 -1.56 3.53 1.61
C LEU A 341 -2.02 3.78 0.16
N PRO A 342 -3.30 3.53 -0.17
CA PRO A 342 -3.85 3.90 -1.48
C PRO A 342 -3.82 5.41 -1.66
N VAL A 343 -3.28 5.88 -2.79
CA VAL A 343 -3.16 7.30 -3.11
C VAL A 343 -3.55 7.57 -4.55
N ASN A 344 -4.16 8.72 -4.83
CA ASN A 344 -4.38 9.19 -6.19
C ASN A 344 -3.15 9.98 -6.63
N SER A 345 -2.54 9.62 -7.76
CA SER A 345 -1.33 10.28 -8.25
C SER A 345 -1.57 11.72 -8.75
N ASP A 346 -2.82 12.08 -9.04
CA ASP A 346 -3.26 13.43 -9.44
C ASP A 346 -3.62 14.32 -8.24
N ASP A 347 -3.55 13.82 -7.01
CA ASP A 347 -3.90 14.56 -5.79
C ASP A 347 -2.65 14.81 -4.92
N TYR A 348 -2.03 15.98 -5.12
CA TYR A 348 -0.80 16.35 -4.43
C TYR A 348 -0.98 16.45 -2.91
N GLU A 349 -2.13 16.96 -2.45
CA GLU A 349 -2.41 17.09 -1.02
C GLU A 349 -2.57 15.71 -0.36
N MET A 350 -3.22 14.77 -1.06
CA MET A 350 -3.32 13.39 -0.63
C MET A 350 -1.94 12.72 -0.54
N LEU A 351 -1.05 12.98 -1.51
CA LEU A 351 0.32 12.45 -1.47
C LEU A 351 1.11 12.99 -0.27
N GLN A 352 1.05 14.30 0.00
CA GLN A 352 1.70 14.90 1.17
C GLN A 352 1.17 14.30 2.48
N THR A 353 -0.15 14.19 2.60
CA THR A 353 -0.80 13.55 3.75
C THR A 353 -0.35 12.08 3.92
N ALA A 354 -0.15 11.37 2.82
CA ALA A 354 0.34 9.99 2.85
C ALA A 354 1.82 9.89 3.25
N HIS A 355 2.67 10.82 2.80
CA HIS A 355 4.07 10.91 3.24
C HIS A 355 4.19 11.23 4.73
N GLU A 356 3.40 12.16 5.26
CA GLU A 356 3.30 12.44 6.71
C GLU A 356 2.91 11.15 7.48
N ALA A 357 1.97 10.37 6.96
CA ALA A 357 1.57 9.11 7.58
C ALA A 357 2.70 8.08 7.54
N VAL A 358 3.44 7.97 6.43
CA VAL A 358 4.61 7.08 6.31
C VAL A 358 5.69 7.44 7.32
N GLU A 359 6.02 8.73 7.48
CA GLU A 359 7.00 9.17 8.48
C GLU A 359 6.61 8.71 9.89
N ARG A 360 5.33 8.92 10.26
CA ARG A 360 4.80 8.48 11.56
C ARG A 360 4.82 6.96 11.72
N ILE A 361 4.59 6.21 10.65
CA ILE A 361 4.71 4.74 10.64
C ILE A 361 6.15 4.31 10.92
N MET A 362 7.14 4.98 10.31
CA MET A 362 8.57 4.68 10.53
C MET A 362 9.01 5.02 11.96
N VAL A 363 8.55 6.17 12.50
CA VAL A 363 8.75 6.54 13.92
C VAL A 363 8.17 5.48 14.84
N LEU A 364 6.93 5.08 14.59
CA LEU A 364 6.23 4.07 15.39
C LEU A 364 6.99 2.74 15.36
N ALA A 365 7.38 2.26 14.18
CA ALA A 365 8.14 1.02 14.05
C ALA A 365 9.44 1.03 14.86
N ARG A 366 10.23 2.11 14.78
CA ARG A 366 11.47 2.26 15.57
C ARG A 366 11.19 2.36 17.07
N SER A 367 10.13 3.07 17.49
CA SER A 367 9.77 3.21 18.91
C SER A 367 9.39 1.88 19.58
N LEU A 368 8.93 0.91 18.78
CA LEU A 368 8.60 -0.45 19.23
C LEU A 368 9.78 -1.42 19.08
N ASP A 369 11.00 -0.90 18.95
CA ASP A 369 12.23 -1.66 18.73
C ASP A 369 12.24 -2.47 17.42
N GLY A 370 11.42 -2.08 16.44
CA GLY A 370 11.40 -2.65 15.10
C GLY A 370 12.47 -2.10 14.15
N VAL A 371 12.35 -2.47 12.87
CA VAL A 371 13.16 -1.92 11.77
C VAL A 371 12.30 -1.44 10.61
N ILE A 372 12.84 -0.49 9.84
CA ILE A 372 12.14 0.21 8.76
C ILE A 372 12.07 -0.57 7.45
N SER A 373 12.75 -1.72 7.33
CA SER A 373 12.69 -2.58 6.15
C SER A 373 12.86 -4.06 6.50
N GLY A 374 11.92 -4.88 6.04
CA GLY A 374 11.91 -6.33 6.24
C GLY A 374 12.35 -7.13 5.02
N GLU A 375 11.97 -6.69 3.82
CA GLU A 375 12.24 -7.43 2.57
C GLU A 375 12.47 -6.55 1.33
N HIS A 376 11.89 -5.35 1.24
CA HIS A 376 11.98 -4.54 0.01
C HIS A 376 13.31 -3.78 -0.13
N GLY A 377 14.07 -3.67 0.95
CA GLY A 377 15.32 -2.91 0.99
C GLY A 377 15.11 -1.44 1.30
N ILE A 378 16.18 -0.66 1.19
CA ILE A 378 16.19 0.76 1.55
C ILE A 378 16.01 1.64 0.32
N GLY A 379 16.61 1.24 -0.80
CA GLY A 379 16.38 1.96 -2.03
C GLY A 379 16.89 3.40 -2.03
N ILE A 380 16.08 4.26 -2.63
CA ILE A 380 16.17 5.71 -2.51
C ILE A 380 15.18 6.16 -1.45
N THR A 381 13.93 5.68 -1.52
CA THR A 381 12.79 6.17 -0.73
C THR A 381 12.94 6.00 0.78
N LYS A 382 13.63 4.97 1.29
CA LYS A 382 13.80 4.79 2.74
C LYS A 382 15.12 5.32 3.28
N LEU A 383 15.96 5.88 2.41
CA LEU A 383 17.27 6.37 2.81
C LEU A 383 17.16 7.52 3.82
N GLU A 384 16.09 8.32 3.73
CA GLU A 384 15.81 9.41 4.67
C GLU A 384 15.57 8.93 6.11
N PHE A 385 15.10 7.69 6.29
CA PHE A 385 14.85 7.12 7.62
C PHE A 385 16.09 6.46 8.24
N LEU A 386 17.25 6.52 7.57
CA LEU A 386 18.54 6.05 8.10
C LEU A 386 19.39 7.21 8.59
N THR A 387 20.03 7.00 9.74
CA THR A 387 21.03 7.91 10.31
C THR A 387 22.36 7.81 9.56
N ASP A 388 23.19 8.85 9.66
CA ASP A 388 24.55 8.82 9.08
C ASP A 388 25.41 7.72 9.71
N GLU A 389 25.19 7.42 10.99
CA GLU A 389 25.88 6.34 11.71
C GLU A 389 25.52 4.96 11.14
N GLU A 390 24.23 4.70 10.88
CA GLU A 390 23.76 3.46 10.25
C GLU A 390 24.34 3.30 8.82
N LEU A 391 24.55 4.40 8.09
CA LEU A 391 25.06 4.39 6.72
C LEU A 391 26.59 4.29 6.63
N LEU A 392 27.31 4.78 7.63
CA LEU A 392 28.77 4.93 7.59
C LEU A 392 29.53 3.64 7.24
N PRO A 393 29.22 2.46 7.83
CA PRO A 393 29.92 1.22 7.49
C PRO A 393 29.76 0.83 6.01
N PHE A 394 28.56 1.03 5.46
CA PHE A 394 28.31 0.76 4.04
C PHE A 394 29.00 1.79 3.14
N ALA A 395 28.99 3.06 3.52
CA ALA A 395 29.68 4.12 2.78
C ALA A 395 31.20 3.85 2.66
N GLN A 396 31.85 3.49 3.77
CA GLN A 396 33.27 3.12 3.78
C GLN A 396 33.55 1.87 2.95
N TYR A 397 32.68 0.86 3.03
CA TYR A 397 32.77 -0.33 2.19
C TYR A 397 32.67 0.02 0.70
N LYS A 398 31.67 0.81 0.31
CA LYS A 398 31.43 1.22 -1.08
C LYS A 398 32.61 2.03 -1.64
N GLN A 399 33.17 2.97 -0.87
CA GLN A 399 34.35 3.72 -1.28
C GLN A 399 35.56 2.82 -1.60
N ARG A 400 35.69 1.70 -0.88
CA ARG A 400 36.78 0.73 -1.09
C ARG A 400 36.56 -0.15 -2.33
N VAL A 401 35.32 -0.59 -2.59
CA VAL A 401 35.01 -1.57 -3.65
C VAL A 401 34.55 -0.95 -4.97
N ASP A 402 34.04 0.28 -4.93
CA ASP A 402 33.57 1.06 -6.07
C ASP A 402 33.98 2.55 -5.92
N PRO A 403 35.30 2.85 -5.91
CA PRO A 403 35.81 4.20 -5.66
C PRO A 403 35.36 5.23 -6.71
N GLU A 404 35.04 4.77 -7.91
CA GLU A 404 34.57 5.62 -9.01
C GLU A 404 33.03 5.74 -9.07
N GLY A 405 32.30 5.05 -8.18
CA GLY A 405 30.84 5.15 -8.09
C GLY A 405 30.10 4.63 -9.32
N ARG A 406 30.59 3.54 -9.95
CA ARG A 406 30.03 2.97 -11.18
C ARG A 406 28.77 2.15 -10.94
N PHE A 407 28.59 1.60 -9.74
CA PHE A 407 27.49 0.69 -9.45
C PHE A 407 26.33 1.40 -8.74
N ASN A 408 25.18 1.46 -9.43
CA ASN A 408 23.90 2.01 -8.96
C ASN A 408 24.05 3.36 -8.22
N LYS A 409 24.71 4.32 -8.90
CA LYS A 409 25.02 5.65 -8.36
C LYS A 409 23.77 6.36 -7.85
N GLY A 410 23.88 7.06 -6.72
CA GLY A 410 22.77 7.81 -6.11
C GLY A 410 21.85 6.97 -5.22
N LYS A 411 22.10 5.67 -5.08
CA LYS A 411 21.36 4.75 -4.22
C LYS A 411 22.16 4.36 -2.97
N LEU A 412 21.47 4.14 -1.85
CA LEU A 412 22.03 3.73 -0.54
C LEU A 412 23.09 4.67 0.07
N LEU A 413 23.41 5.79 -0.56
CA LEU A 413 24.31 6.83 -0.07
C LEU A 413 23.62 8.18 -0.20
N ARG A 414 23.77 9.04 0.82
CA ARG A 414 23.27 10.42 0.76
C ARG A 414 24.04 11.18 -0.31
N ASN A 415 23.34 11.93 -1.16
CA ASN A 415 23.98 12.74 -2.18
C ASN A 415 24.80 13.85 -1.49
N GLN A 416 26.09 13.97 -1.84
CA GLN A 416 26.93 15.06 -1.37
C GLN A 416 26.72 16.35 -2.20
N GLU A 417 26.16 16.22 -3.40
CA GLU A 417 25.92 17.31 -4.37
C GLU A 417 24.55 18.00 -4.22
N LEU A 418 23.77 17.68 -3.18
CA LEU A 418 22.55 18.41 -2.80
C LEU A 418 22.80 19.33 -1.57
N PRO A 419 23.63 20.38 -1.64
CA PRO A 419 23.47 21.53 -0.76
C PRO A 419 22.42 22.48 -1.35
N ALA A 420 21.53 23.02 -0.51
CA ALA A 420 20.65 24.17 -0.79
C ALA A 420 19.19 23.95 -1.26
N LEU A 421 18.49 22.93 -0.77
CA LEU A 421 17.03 23.03 -0.54
C LEU A 421 16.67 22.91 0.96
N ALA A 422 17.67 23.12 1.83
CA ALA A 422 17.49 23.31 3.26
C ALA A 422 16.84 24.68 3.53
N GLY A 423 15.52 24.75 3.30
CA GLY A 423 14.72 25.95 3.56
C GLY A 423 13.26 25.66 3.91
N GLN A 424 12.78 24.43 3.72
CA GLN A 424 11.43 24.03 4.13
C GLN A 424 11.52 22.83 5.07
N ALA A 425 11.87 23.10 6.32
CA ALA A 425 11.63 22.18 7.40
C ALA A 425 10.11 22.08 7.60
N VAL A 426 9.52 20.93 7.27
CA VAL A 426 8.29 20.48 7.95
C VAL A 426 8.78 19.62 9.11
N GLY A 427 8.60 20.13 10.33
CA GLY A 427 9.19 19.54 11.53
C GLY A 427 8.67 18.13 11.81
N GLY A 428 9.57 17.20 12.13
CA GLY A 428 9.17 15.80 12.30
C GLY A 428 10.18 14.78 12.84
N TYR A 429 11.48 15.07 12.99
CA TYR A 429 12.42 14.19 13.71
C TYR A 429 13.32 15.03 14.63
N ALA A 430 13.53 14.55 15.86
CA ALA A 430 14.11 15.30 16.98
C ALA A 430 15.35 16.14 16.63
N ALA A 431 15.36 17.36 17.17
CA ALA A 431 16.39 18.38 17.06
C ALA A 431 17.81 17.86 17.33
N SER A 432 18.62 17.78 16.27
CA SER A 432 20.09 18.02 16.30
C SER A 432 20.80 17.63 15.00
N ASN A 433 20.12 17.05 14.00
CA ASN A 433 20.80 16.70 12.74
C ASN A 433 19.89 16.92 11.53
N PRO A 434 20.27 17.74 10.52
CA PRO A 434 19.50 17.89 9.29
C PRO A 434 19.60 16.58 8.51
N VAL A 435 18.63 15.69 8.72
CA VAL A 435 18.44 14.49 7.91
C VAL A 435 18.21 14.96 6.48
N ARG A 436 19.17 14.68 5.59
CA ARG A 436 19.04 15.00 4.17
C ARG A 436 17.89 14.15 3.60
N HIS A 437 16.82 14.81 3.16
CA HIS A 437 15.66 14.14 2.54
C HIS A 437 16.11 13.28 1.35
N ALA A 438 15.55 12.08 1.27
CA ALA A 438 15.67 11.26 0.08
C ALA A 438 14.67 11.78 -0.94
N ASP A 439 15.11 12.66 -1.82
CA ASP A 439 14.30 13.07 -2.95
C ASP A 439 14.50 12.08 -4.12
N LEU A 440 13.52 12.04 -5.00
CA LEU A 440 13.60 11.24 -6.23
C LEU A 440 14.51 11.91 -7.28
N THR A 441 15.33 12.90 -6.91
CA THR A 441 16.21 13.62 -7.84
C THR A 441 17.21 12.66 -8.52
N ASN A 442 17.66 11.64 -7.80
CA ASN A 442 18.52 10.58 -8.33
C ASN A 442 17.75 9.35 -8.82
N ALA A 443 16.41 9.38 -8.80
CA ALA A 443 15.61 8.30 -9.35
C ALA A 443 15.71 8.34 -10.87
N TYR A 444 16.39 7.35 -11.44
CA TYR A 444 16.32 7.13 -12.88
C TYR A 444 14.93 6.60 -13.22
N THR A 445 14.03 7.50 -13.62
CA THR A 445 12.83 7.13 -14.35
C THR A 445 13.12 7.27 -15.83
N PRO A 446 12.80 6.28 -16.67
CA PRO A 446 12.90 6.44 -18.12
C PRO A 446 12.03 7.59 -18.69
N SER A 447 11.23 8.30 -17.88
CA SER A 447 10.09 9.09 -18.35
C SER A 447 10.01 10.57 -17.96
N PHE A 448 10.71 11.06 -16.93
CA PHE A 448 10.48 12.47 -16.49
C PHE A 448 11.45 13.50 -17.09
N GLY A 449 12.74 13.18 -17.21
CA GLY A 449 13.71 14.08 -17.88
C GLY A 449 13.56 14.12 -19.40
N LEU A 450 12.94 13.08 -19.97
CA LEU A 450 12.75 12.90 -21.39
C LEU A 450 11.44 13.51 -21.91
N MET A 451 10.38 13.64 -21.10
CA MET A 451 9.07 14.13 -21.54
C MET A 451 9.09 15.48 -22.26
N GLY A 452 9.94 16.42 -21.87
CA GLY A 452 10.04 17.73 -22.52
C GLY A 452 10.64 17.67 -23.92
N HIS A 453 11.63 16.80 -24.13
CA HIS A 453 12.29 16.60 -25.42
C HIS A 453 11.52 15.58 -26.29
N GLU A 454 10.99 14.50 -25.69
CA GLU A 454 10.10 13.53 -26.31
C GLU A 454 8.80 14.17 -26.77
N SER A 455 8.20 15.09 -26.01
CA SER A 455 7.03 15.85 -26.45
C SER A 455 7.29 16.65 -27.73
N LEU A 456 8.47 17.25 -27.85
CA LEU A 456 8.85 18.05 -29.03
C LEU A 456 9.16 17.13 -30.23
N ILE A 457 9.79 15.99 -29.98
CA ILE A 457 10.10 14.97 -30.99
C ILE A 457 8.82 14.26 -31.47
N MET A 458 7.91 13.89 -30.56
CA MET A 458 6.59 13.31 -30.85
C MET A 458 5.64 14.28 -31.54
N GLN A 459 5.81 15.60 -31.37
CA GLN A 459 5.08 16.61 -32.14
C GLN A 459 5.63 16.78 -33.57
N GLN A 460 6.91 16.48 -33.79
CA GLN A 460 7.57 16.57 -35.09
C GLN A 460 7.60 15.25 -35.88
N SER A 461 7.28 14.12 -35.24
CA SER A 461 7.18 12.79 -35.84
C SER A 461 5.74 12.29 -35.81
N ASP A 462 5.30 11.51 -36.80
CA ASP A 462 3.95 10.89 -36.82
C ASP A 462 3.73 9.86 -35.68
N ILE A 463 4.71 9.70 -34.78
CA ILE A 463 4.67 8.87 -33.58
C ILE A 463 3.52 9.28 -32.65
N GLY A 464 3.12 10.56 -32.63
CA GLY A 464 1.96 11.02 -31.86
C GLY A 464 0.65 10.33 -32.27
N ALA A 465 0.39 10.21 -33.57
CA ALA A 465 -0.80 9.52 -34.09
C ALA A 465 -0.77 8.02 -33.79
N ILE A 466 0.42 7.42 -33.86
CA ILE A 466 0.65 6.01 -33.53
C ILE A 466 0.39 5.76 -32.04
N ALA A 467 0.95 6.58 -31.15
CA ALA A 467 0.73 6.48 -29.70
C ALA A 467 -0.76 6.67 -29.35
N ASP A 468 -1.45 7.61 -29.99
CA ASP A 468 -2.88 7.82 -29.84
C ASP A 468 -3.71 6.61 -30.29
N SER A 469 -3.29 5.91 -31.36
CA SER A 469 -3.99 4.72 -31.85
C SER A 469 -3.90 3.51 -30.90
N VAL A 470 -2.90 3.47 -30.02
CA VAL A 470 -2.66 2.35 -29.09
C VAL A 470 -2.93 2.69 -27.62
N LYS A 471 -3.13 3.97 -27.25
CA LYS A 471 -3.24 4.40 -25.84
C LYS A 471 -4.42 3.76 -25.09
N ASP A 472 -5.51 3.46 -25.79
CA ASP A 472 -6.69 2.86 -25.17
C ASP A 472 -6.47 1.39 -24.81
N CYS A 473 -5.53 0.72 -25.48
CA CYS A 473 -5.04 -0.61 -25.09
C CYS A 473 -4.21 -0.56 -23.79
N LEU A 474 -3.48 0.54 -23.52
CA LEU A 474 -2.65 0.73 -22.32
C LEU A 474 -3.49 0.87 -21.04
N ARG A 475 -4.73 1.35 -21.14
CA ARG A 475 -5.58 1.63 -19.97
C ARG A 475 -6.34 0.43 -19.41
N CYS A 476 -6.58 -0.61 -20.19
CA CYS A 476 -7.56 -1.62 -19.78
C CYS A 476 -7.07 -2.57 -18.68
N GLY A 477 -5.74 -2.77 -18.52
CA GLY A 477 -5.14 -3.60 -17.46
C GLY A 477 -5.59 -5.07 -17.40
N LYS A 478 -6.46 -5.52 -18.31
CA LYS A 478 -7.14 -6.83 -18.33
C LYS A 478 -6.41 -7.82 -19.23
N CYS A 479 -5.08 -7.94 -19.10
CA CYS A 479 -4.24 -8.74 -20.01
C CYS A 479 -4.26 -10.28 -19.73
N LYS A 480 -5.38 -10.84 -19.27
CA LYS A 480 -5.62 -12.28 -18.96
C LYS A 480 -7.10 -12.64 -19.24
N PRO A 481 -7.62 -13.89 -19.09
CA PRO A 481 -8.52 -14.63 -20.01
C PRO A 481 -9.87 -13.98 -20.41
N VAL A 482 -10.20 -12.82 -19.85
CA VAL A 482 -11.32 -11.96 -20.24
C VAL A 482 -11.04 -11.10 -21.48
N CYS A 483 -9.78 -11.04 -21.94
CA CYS A 483 -9.43 -10.33 -23.17
C CYS A 483 -9.78 -11.19 -24.39
N ALA A 484 -10.73 -10.74 -25.22
CA ALA A 484 -11.20 -11.44 -26.41
C ALA A 484 -10.11 -11.69 -27.46
N THR A 485 -8.97 -11.00 -27.35
CA THR A 485 -7.80 -11.14 -28.24
C THR A 485 -6.70 -12.03 -27.66
N HIS A 486 -6.87 -12.57 -26.44
CA HIS A 486 -5.89 -13.44 -25.78
C HIS A 486 -6.12 -14.92 -26.13
N VAL A 487 -5.34 -15.45 -27.08
CA VAL A 487 -5.32 -16.87 -27.45
C VAL A 487 -3.96 -17.50 -27.08
N PRO A 488 -3.84 -18.19 -25.93
CA PRO A 488 -2.55 -18.63 -25.37
C PRO A 488 -1.71 -19.54 -26.27
N ARG A 489 -2.37 -20.31 -27.14
CA ARG A 489 -1.72 -21.26 -28.07
C ARG A 489 -1.30 -20.64 -29.40
N ALA A 490 -1.81 -19.47 -29.75
CA ALA A 490 -1.57 -18.83 -31.05
C ALA A 490 -0.69 -17.58 -30.97
N ASN A 491 -0.70 -16.85 -29.83
CA ASN A 491 -0.10 -15.50 -29.74
C ASN A 491 0.54 -15.20 -28.37
N LEU A 492 1.44 -16.07 -27.87
CA LEU A 492 2.13 -15.83 -26.60
C LEU A 492 3.03 -14.57 -26.67
N LEU A 493 3.78 -14.42 -27.76
CA LEU A 493 4.65 -13.26 -28.01
C LEU A 493 3.82 -11.97 -28.21
N TYR A 494 2.72 -12.07 -28.94
CA TYR A 494 1.81 -10.96 -29.23
C TYR A 494 0.65 -10.83 -28.22
N SER A 495 0.86 -11.27 -26.98
CA SER A 495 -0.11 -11.02 -25.92
C SER A 495 -0.26 -9.51 -25.69
N PRO A 496 -1.44 -8.98 -25.33
CA PRO A 496 -1.63 -7.55 -25.11
C PRO A 496 -0.59 -6.93 -24.17
N ARG A 497 -0.18 -7.65 -23.13
CA ARG A 497 0.89 -7.19 -22.21
C ARG A 497 2.26 -7.10 -22.88
N ASN A 498 2.64 -8.12 -23.64
CA ASN A 498 3.95 -8.13 -24.31
C ASN A 498 4.00 -7.11 -25.44
N LYS A 499 2.89 -6.89 -26.15
CA LYS A 499 2.74 -5.80 -27.13
C LYS A 499 2.94 -4.45 -26.48
N ILE A 500 2.28 -4.18 -25.36
CA ILE A 500 2.46 -2.92 -24.61
C ILE A 500 3.92 -2.69 -24.24
N LEU A 501 4.60 -3.71 -23.72
CA LEU A 501 6.02 -3.63 -23.37
C LEU A 501 6.89 -3.42 -24.62
N ALA A 502 6.66 -4.19 -25.68
CA ALA A 502 7.42 -4.11 -26.93
C ALA A 502 7.23 -2.76 -27.61
N THR A 503 5.99 -2.27 -27.76
CA THR A 503 5.68 -0.94 -28.31
C THR A 503 6.36 0.16 -27.50
N SER A 504 6.31 0.09 -26.16
CA SER A 504 6.97 1.10 -25.31
C SER A 504 8.50 1.09 -25.51
N LEU A 505 9.12 -0.10 -25.53
CA LEU A 505 10.56 -0.25 -25.74
C LEU A 505 10.99 0.16 -27.16
N LEU A 506 10.17 -0.09 -28.18
CA LEU A 506 10.44 0.31 -29.56
C LEU A 506 10.29 1.82 -29.74
N VAL A 507 9.30 2.45 -29.08
CA VAL A 507 9.17 3.91 -29.04
C VAL A 507 10.39 4.53 -28.35
N GLU A 508 10.84 3.98 -27.21
CA GLU A 508 12.09 4.41 -26.57
C GLU A 508 13.31 4.23 -27.48
N ALA A 509 13.39 3.13 -28.23
CA ALA A 509 14.47 2.89 -29.20
C ALA A 509 14.46 3.92 -30.33
N PHE A 510 13.29 4.27 -30.88
CA PHE A 510 13.17 5.31 -31.90
C PHE A 510 13.58 6.68 -31.37
N LEU A 511 13.12 7.04 -30.17
CA LEU A 511 13.48 8.30 -29.53
C LEU A 511 14.99 8.40 -29.29
N TYR A 512 15.63 7.30 -28.86
CA TYR A 512 17.08 7.22 -28.71
C TYR A 512 17.83 7.34 -30.06
N GLU A 513 17.33 6.70 -31.12
CA GLU A 513 17.93 6.73 -32.46
C GLU A 513 17.85 8.12 -33.11
N GLU A 514 16.71 8.80 -32.96
CA GLU A 514 16.53 10.18 -33.42
C GLU A 514 17.45 11.14 -32.65
N GLN A 515 17.57 10.99 -31.33
CA GLN A 515 18.46 11.81 -30.52
C GLN A 515 19.95 11.60 -30.86
N THR A 516 20.34 10.39 -31.26
CA THR A 516 21.74 10.06 -31.60
C THR A 516 22.13 10.41 -33.05
N ARG A 517 21.23 11.04 -33.82
CA ARG A 517 21.42 11.43 -35.24
C ARG A 517 21.79 10.27 -36.17
N ARG A 518 21.48 9.04 -35.77
CA ARG A 518 21.75 7.84 -36.59
C ARG A 518 20.63 7.53 -37.58
N GLY A 519 19.49 8.21 -37.43
CA GLY A 519 18.27 7.88 -38.16
C GLY A 519 17.61 6.65 -37.55
N VAL A 520 16.31 6.48 -37.80
CA VAL A 520 15.54 5.34 -37.33
C VAL A 520 16.02 4.06 -38.00
N SER A 521 16.30 3.04 -37.19
CA SER A 521 16.68 1.71 -37.67
C SER A 521 15.52 1.07 -38.41
N ILE A 522 15.77 0.68 -39.67
CA ILE A 522 14.82 -0.11 -40.49
C ILE A 522 14.41 -1.39 -39.75
N LYS A 523 15.31 -1.96 -38.96
CA LYS A 523 15.02 -3.17 -38.18
C LYS A 523 14.01 -2.90 -37.05
N HIS A 524 14.17 -1.80 -36.31
CA HIS A 524 13.19 -1.42 -35.28
C HIS A 524 11.86 -1.00 -35.92
N TRP A 525 11.90 -0.40 -37.11
CA TRP A 525 10.69 -0.14 -37.91
C TRP A 525 9.94 -1.42 -38.28
N GLN A 526 10.65 -2.45 -38.76
CA GLN A 526 10.08 -3.76 -39.05
C GLN A 526 9.53 -4.48 -37.81
N GLU A 527 10.22 -4.37 -36.67
CA GLU A 527 9.73 -4.91 -35.39
C GLU A 527 8.47 -4.17 -34.91
N PHE A 528 8.38 -2.86 -35.18
CA PHE A 528 7.20 -2.07 -34.88
C PHE A 528 6.01 -2.39 -35.78
N GLU A 529 6.25 -2.55 -37.08
CA GLU A 529 5.27 -3.02 -38.07
C GLU A 529 4.75 -4.40 -37.70
N ASP A 530 5.62 -5.34 -37.31
CA ASP A 530 5.23 -6.67 -36.85
C ASP A 530 4.33 -6.63 -35.61
N VAL A 531 4.61 -5.75 -34.65
CA VAL A 531 3.73 -5.55 -33.49
C VAL A 531 2.37 -4.96 -33.90
N ALA A 532 2.36 -4.04 -34.87
CA ALA A 532 1.16 -3.38 -35.39
C ALA A 532 0.29 -4.34 -36.22
N ASP A 533 0.86 -5.16 -37.10
CA ASP A 533 0.15 -6.15 -37.92
C ASP A 533 -0.58 -7.20 -37.07
N HIS A 534 -0.02 -7.50 -35.91
CA HIS A 534 -0.63 -8.39 -34.94
C HIS A 534 -1.54 -7.66 -33.95
N CYS A 535 -1.67 -6.32 -34.03
CA CYS A 535 -2.53 -5.52 -33.18
C CYS A 535 -3.99 -5.65 -33.63
N THR A 536 -4.84 -6.21 -32.77
CA THR A 536 -6.29 -6.18 -32.95
C THR A 536 -6.86 -5.12 -32.03
N VAL A 537 -7.16 -3.94 -32.60
CA VAL A 537 -7.91 -2.90 -31.90
C VAL A 537 -9.28 -3.48 -31.57
N CYS A 538 -9.69 -3.44 -30.30
CA CYS A 538 -11.05 -3.75 -29.93
C CYS A 538 -11.95 -2.62 -30.46
N HIS A 539 -12.80 -2.90 -31.45
CA HIS A 539 -13.88 -1.99 -31.82
C HIS A 539 -14.96 -1.94 -30.75
#